data_AF-A0A956EAD6-F1
#
_entry.id   AF-A0A956EAD6-F1
#
_cell.length_a   1.000
_cell.length_b   1.000
_cell.length_c   1.000
_cell.angle_alpha   90.00
_cell.angle_beta   90.00
_cell.angle_gamma   90.00
#
_symmetry.space_group_name_H-M   'P 1'
#
loop_
_entity.id
_entity.type
_entity.pdbx_description
1 polymer ?
#
loop_
_entity_poly.entity_id
_entity_poly.type
_entity_poly.pdbx_seq_one_letter_code
_entity_poly.pdbx_strand_id
1 'polypeptide(L)'
;MRIGAWSSSWIWGLGALFVGALPYGCSSDEGGGSVSQTDAPNAVAAALCSDYYACSCDENDQTFSSQKDCELQVAATVQQAIDEGKDTDLSYDGTCVTKLRSVVDAIDCRSGQDIVLDTNFVKLAYEFADCKIYYGAKQPGEACAPLDGSSGDDCVRGSRCDGGVCTALIARGGVGASCQQNDECDAGLYCIGIDSQTDKTCQSLPEVGQTCLGTLDLCTTTAYCDQASKKCASLPSAGSACTPSGNVILRRCAKGNTCEQDTCEAAPSAGEACVLECAAGYSCESNRCVKTQSASCDYTRGVAGGS
;
A
#
# COMPACT_ATOMS: atom_id res chain seq x y z
N MET A 1 -0.55 20.93 -5.22
CA MET A 1 -1.22 20.01 -6.18
C MET A 1 -2.60 19.66 -5.67
N ARG A 2 -3.53 19.18 -6.52
CA ARG A 2 -4.56 18.25 -6.01
C ARG A 2 -3.86 16.90 -5.85
N ILE A 3 -3.65 16.47 -4.62
CA ILE A 3 -3.51 15.03 -4.36
C ILE A 3 -4.87 14.46 -4.75
N GLY A 4 -4.93 13.77 -5.89
CA GLY A 4 -6.13 13.01 -6.25
C GLY A 4 -6.38 12.02 -5.11
N ALA A 5 -7.61 11.94 -4.62
CA ALA A 5 -7.95 10.93 -3.64
C ALA A 5 -7.50 9.57 -4.21
N TRP A 6 -6.61 8.89 -3.50
CA TRP A 6 -6.28 7.50 -3.81
C TRP A 6 -7.59 6.74 -3.75
N SER A 7 -8.13 6.41 -4.92
CA SER A 7 -9.44 5.80 -5.03
C SER A 7 -9.35 4.44 -4.34
N SER A 8 -10.11 4.26 -3.26
CA SER A 8 -10.05 3.04 -2.43
C SER A 8 -10.38 1.76 -3.20
N SER A 9 -10.83 1.89 -4.45
CA SER A 9 -10.94 0.86 -5.50
C SER A 9 -9.79 -0.15 -5.59
N TRP A 10 -8.55 0.19 -5.19
CA TRP A 10 -7.43 -0.76 -5.16
C TRP A 10 -7.40 -1.64 -3.89
N ILE A 11 -8.14 -1.26 -2.84
CA ILE A 11 -8.24 -1.99 -1.56
C ILE A 11 -9.52 -2.86 -1.53
N TRP A 12 -10.59 -2.47 -2.23
CA TRP A 12 -11.86 -3.23 -2.34
C TRP A 12 -11.78 -4.50 -3.24
N GLY A 13 -10.60 -5.05 -3.50
CA GLY A 13 -10.39 -6.02 -4.59
C GLY A 13 -10.42 -7.52 -4.25
N LEU A 14 -10.37 -7.92 -2.98
CA LEU A 14 -9.85 -9.26 -2.59
C LEU A 14 -10.90 -10.16 -1.85
N GLY A 15 -11.88 -10.75 -2.57
CA GLY A 15 -13.03 -11.53 -2.02
C GLY A 15 -13.23 -13.01 -2.50
N ALA A 16 -13.81 -13.90 -1.63
CA ALA A 16 -14.25 -15.34 -1.80
C ALA A 16 -13.14 -16.43 -2.11
N LEU A 17 -13.05 -17.77 -1.82
CA LEU A 17 -13.70 -19.00 -1.23
C LEU A 17 -12.54 -19.93 -0.65
N PHE A 18 -12.62 -21.28 -0.49
CA PHE A 18 -11.74 -22.15 0.38
C PHE A 18 -11.03 -23.43 -0.22
N VAL A 19 -9.79 -23.73 0.22
CA VAL A 19 -8.77 -24.86 0.10
C VAL A 19 -8.99 -26.19 -0.72
N GLY A 20 -7.91 -26.65 -1.42
CA GLY A 20 -7.56 -28.10 -1.64
C GLY A 20 -6.33 -28.39 -2.58
N ALA A 21 -5.56 -29.50 -2.56
CA ALA A 21 -5.42 -30.65 -1.62
C ALA A 21 -4.04 -31.45 -1.59
N LEU A 22 -2.83 -30.89 -1.85
CA LEU A 22 -1.44 -31.46 -1.58
C LEU A 22 -0.93 -32.70 -2.42
N PRO A 23 0.38 -33.17 -2.38
CA PRO A 23 1.68 -32.60 -1.90
C PRO A 23 2.98 -32.82 -2.79
N TYR A 24 4.12 -32.23 -2.35
CA TYR A 24 5.57 -32.49 -2.68
C TYR A 24 6.21 -31.98 -4.01
N GLY A 25 7.41 -31.34 -3.96
CA GLY A 25 8.13 -30.89 -5.18
C GLY A 25 9.55 -30.25 -5.18
N CYS A 26 10.14 -29.79 -4.05
CA CYS A 26 11.56 -29.35 -3.90
C CYS A 26 12.18 -28.16 -4.72
N SER A 27 12.69 -27.17 -3.95
CA SER A 27 14.00 -26.48 -4.10
C SER A 27 14.13 -25.06 -4.69
N SER A 28 15.02 -24.30 -4.04
CA SER A 28 15.88 -23.19 -4.52
C SER A 28 15.37 -21.74 -4.57
N ASP A 29 15.92 -20.98 -3.60
CA ASP A 29 16.48 -19.62 -3.67
C ASP A 29 15.62 -18.38 -3.38
N GLU A 30 16.29 -17.34 -2.83
CA GLU A 30 15.77 -16.03 -2.37
C GLU A 30 14.63 -16.05 -1.31
N GLY A 31 14.65 -17.04 -0.41
CA GLY A 31 14.06 -16.97 0.95
C GLY A 31 12.52 -17.09 1.06
N GLY A 32 11.77 -16.46 0.17
CA GLY A 32 10.32 -16.55 0.08
C GLY A 32 9.86 -17.72 -0.76
N GLY A 33 9.84 -18.93 -0.19
CA GLY A 33 9.36 -20.13 -0.90
C GLY A 33 7.94 -19.95 -1.46
N SER A 34 7.71 -20.46 -2.67
CA SER A 34 6.40 -20.42 -3.36
C SER A 34 5.34 -21.18 -2.57
N VAL A 35 4.21 -20.52 -2.25
CA VAL A 35 3.08 -21.16 -1.57
C VAL A 35 2.28 -22.00 -2.58
N SER A 36 1.96 -23.25 -2.25
CA SER A 36 1.18 -24.10 -3.17
C SER A 36 -0.26 -23.58 -3.33
N GLN A 37 -0.88 -23.85 -4.48
CA GLN A 37 -2.28 -23.48 -4.76
C GLN A 37 -3.25 -24.03 -3.70
N THR A 38 -2.93 -25.19 -3.11
CA THR A 38 -3.66 -25.79 -1.99
C THR A 38 -3.54 -24.98 -0.70
N ASP A 39 -2.32 -24.56 -0.38
CA ASP A 39 -1.99 -23.99 0.92
C ASP A 39 -2.29 -22.48 0.97
N ALA A 40 -2.40 -21.84 -0.20
CA ALA A 40 -2.59 -20.39 -0.37
C ALA A 40 -3.73 -19.80 0.49
N PRO A 41 -4.95 -20.36 0.55
CA PRO A 41 -6.01 -19.77 1.38
C PRO A 41 -5.66 -19.80 2.86
N ASN A 42 -5.23 -20.97 3.38
CA ASN A 42 -4.81 -21.13 4.76
C ASN A 42 -3.64 -20.19 5.10
N ALA A 43 -2.66 -20.05 4.20
CA ALA A 43 -1.45 -19.28 4.44
C ALA A 43 -1.69 -17.76 4.44
N VAL A 44 -2.62 -17.27 3.60
CA VAL A 44 -3.03 -15.86 3.58
C VAL A 44 -3.93 -15.54 4.77
N ALA A 45 -4.91 -16.40 5.08
CA ALA A 45 -5.81 -16.18 6.20
C ALA A 45 -5.13 -16.29 7.57
N ALA A 46 -4.16 -17.20 7.73
CA ALA A 46 -3.39 -17.31 8.96
C ALA A 46 -2.57 -16.02 9.23
N ALA A 47 -2.08 -15.35 8.19
CA ALA A 47 -1.42 -14.04 8.33
C ALA A 47 -2.44 -12.96 8.70
N LEU A 48 -3.46 -12.75 7.86
CA LEU A 48 -4.48 -11.71 8.06
C LEU A 48 -5.21 -11.81 9.42
N CYS A 49 -5.59 -13.01 9.83
CA CYS A 49 -6.29 -13.23 11.09
C CYS A 49 -5.36 -13.26 12.30
N SER A 50 -4.07 -13.57 12.13
CA SER A 50 -3.07 -13.31 13.17
C SER A 50 -3.01 -11.81 13.44
N ASP A 51 -2.86 -10.99 12.41
CA ASP A 51 -2.70 -9.55 12.54
C ASP A 51 -3.98 -8.86 13.04
N TYR A 52 -5.16 -9.28 12.57
CA TYR A 52 -6.45 -8.76 13.06
C TYR A 52 -6.59 -8.89 14.58
N TYR A 53 -6.24 -10.05 15.14
CA TYR A 53 -6.33 -10.28 16.60
C TYR A 53 -5.11 -9.74 17.36
N ALA A 54 -3.91 -9.75 16.77
CA ALA A 54 -2.73 -9.11 17.37
C ALA A 54 -2.91 -7.59 17.54
N CYS A 55 -3.60 -6.95 16.59
CA CYS A 55 -3.92 -5.52 16.62
C CYS A 55 -5.21 -5.18 17.38
N SER A 56 -5.84 -6.16 18.03
CA SER A 56 -7.05 -5.99 18.85
C SER A 56 -8.22 -5.34 18.09
N CYS A 57 -8.37 -5.70 16.81
CA CYS A 57 -9.46 -5.21 15.97
C CYS A 57 -10.84 -5.64 16.53
N ASP A 58 -10.89 -6.84 17.11
CA ASP A 58 -12.07 -7.47 17.73
C ASP A 58 -12.66 -6.70 18.93
N GLU A 59 -11.86 -5.88 19.62
CA GLU A 59 -12.36 -4.99 20.70
C GLU A 59 -13.47 -4.05 20.23
N ASN A 60 -13.42 -3.63 18.95
CA ASN A 60 -14.30 -2.60 18.38
C ASN A 60 -15.10 -3.11 17.18
N ASP A 61 -14.79 -4.32 16.68
CA ASP A 61 -15.35 -4.88 15.46
C ASP A 61 -15.63 -6.38 15.59
N GLN A 62 -16.91 -6.73 15.68
CA GLN A 62 -17.40 -8.10 15.82
C GLN A 62 -17.67 -8.78 14.46
N THR A 63 -16.99 -8.38 13.38
CA THR A 63 -17.04 -9.06 12.06
C THR A 63 -16.73 -10.55 12.18
N PHE A 64 -15.82 -10.94 13.09
CA PHE A 64 -15.48 -12.35 13.36
C PHE A 64 -15.72 -12.71 14.82
N SER A 65 -16.32 -13.87 15.06
CA SER A 65 -16.61 -14.38 16.41
C SER A 65 -15.39 -14.99 17.12
N SER A 66 -14.32 -15.29 16.39
CA SER A 66 -13.03 -15.79 16.90
C SER A 66 -11.96 -15.77 15.81
N GLN A 67 -10.68 -15.92 16.15
CA GLN A 67 -9.61 -16.11 15.16
C GLN A 67 -9.88 -17.30 14.22
N LYS A 68 -10.45 -18.40 14.72
CA LYS A 68 -10.78 -19.56 13.87
C LYS A 68 -11.95 -19.27 12.92
N ASP A 69 -12.87 -18.39 13.29
CA ASP A 69 -13.95 -17.90 12.43
C ASP A 69 -13.42 -16.91 11.38
N CYS A 70 -12.54 -15.98 11.78
CA CYS A 70 -11.78 -15.16 10.83
C CYS A 70 -11.02 -16.05 9.83
N GLU A 71 -10.25 -17.04 10.30
CA GLU A 71 -9.55 -17.96 9.41
C GLU A 71 -10.54 -18.72 8.50
N LEU A 72 -11.71 -19.13 9.02
CA LEU A 72 -12.73 -19.82 8.24
C LEU A 72 -13.42 -18.93 7.20
N GLN A 73 -13.51 -17.62 7.44
CA GLN A 73 -14.09 -16.66 6.49
C GLN A 73 -13.02 -16.12 5.53
N VAL A 74 -11.86 -15.69 6.00
CA VAL A 74 -10.76 -15.14 5.18
C VAL A 74 -10.10 -16.22 4.32
N ALA A 75 -9.94 -17.46 4.80
CA ALA A 75 -9.58 -18.56 3.89
C ALA A 75 -10.80 -19.06 3.11
N ALA A 76 -12.04 -18.62 3.41
CA ALA A 76 -13.17 -18.64 2.47
C ALA A 76 -13.20 -17.36 1.60
N THR A 77 -12.06 -16.67 1.49
CA THR A 77 -11.92 -15.39 0.79
C THR A 77 -10.64 -15.34 -0.07
N VAL A 78 -10.09 -16.51 -0.44
CA VAL A 78 -8.89 -16.59 -1.31
C VAL A 78 -9.05 -17.59 -2.46
N GLN A 79 -9.81 -18.67 -2.29
CA GLN A 79 -9.98 -19.72 -3.30
C GLN A 79 -11.15 -19.56 -4.28
N GLN A 80 -11.92 -18.47 -4.30
CA GLN A 80 -12.83 -18.23 -5.44
C GLN A 80 -11.96 -17.74 -6.59
N ALA A 81 -11.11 -16.75 -6.32
CA ALA A 81 -9.96 -16.40 -7.16
C ALA A 81 -9.09 -17.61 -7.60
N ILE A 82 -8.96 -18.68 -6.80
CA ILE A 82 -8.22 -19.91 -7.19
C ILE A 82 -9.04 -20.86 -8.04
N ASP A 83 -10.31 -21.10 -7.71
CA ASP A 83 -11.17 -21.99 -8.50
C ASP A 83 -11.63 -21.32 -9.81
N GLU A 84 -11.87 -20.00 -9.81
CA GLU A 84 -12.05 -19.15 -11.02
C GLU A 84 -10.83 -19.25 -11.95
N GLY A 85 -9.62 -18.96 -11.45
CA GLY A 85 -8.39 -19.03 -12.25
C GLY A 85 -8.07 -20.43 -12.79
N LYS A 86 -8.51 -21.46 -12.08
CA LYS A 86 -8.39 -22.88 -12.45
C LYS A 86 -9.43 -23.32 -13.48
N ASP A 87 -10.67 -22.85 -13.39
CA ASP A 87 -11.71 -23.09 -14.40
C ASP A 87 -11.39 -22.41 -15.75
N THR A 88 -10.48 -21.43 -15.76
CA THR A 88 -9.96 -20.74 -16.96
C THR A 88 -8.67 -21.32 -17.58
N ASP A 89 -8.14 -22.45 -17.09
CA ASP A 89 -6.88 -23.08 -17.57
C ASP A 89 -5.64 -22.15 -17.47
N LEU A 90 -5.62 -21.25 -16.48
CA LEU A 90 -4.53 -20.30 -16.26
C LEU A 90 -3.44 -20.87 -15.36
N SER A 91 -2.21 -20.40 -15.55
CA SER A 91 -1.05 -20.79 -14.75
C SER A 91 -1.04 -20.06 -13.42
N TYR A 92 -1.02 -20.83 -12.32
CA TYR A 92 -0.91 -20.32 -10.95
C TYR A 92 0.51 -19.83 -10.62
N ASP A 93 0.61 -18.71 -9.89
CA ASP A 93 1.87 -18.14 -9.38
C ASP A 93 1.91 -18.07 -7.84
N GLY A 94 2.42 -19.14 -7.24
CA GLY A 94 2.62 -19.22 -5.79
C GLY A 94 3.64 -18.24 -5.22
N THR A 95 4.46 -17.57 -6.05
CA THR A 95 5.37 -16.51 -5.59
C THR A 95 4.63 -15.20 -5.36
N CYS A 96 3.55 -14.94 -6.11
CA CYS A 96 2.69 -13.79 -5.87
C CYS A 96 1.88 -13.95 -4.57
N VAL A 97 1.50 -15.18 -4.19
CA VAL A 97 0.92 -15.46 -2.86
C VAL A 97 1.95 -15.25 -1.74
N THR A 98 3.22 -15.60 -1.95
CA THR A 98 4.29 -15.27 -0.99
C THR A 98 4.45 -13.76 -0.83
N LYS A 99 4.44 -12.98 -1.92
CA LYS A 99 4.45 -11.51 -1.88
C LYS A 99 3.23 -10.92 -1.20
N LEU A 100 2.02 -11.43 -1.45
CA LEU A 100 0.79 -11.02 -0.77
C LEU A 100 0.95 -11.18 0.76
N ARG A 101 1.47 -12.33 1.21
CA ARG A 101 1.77 -12.53 2.63
C ARG A 101 2.80 -11.53 3.14
N SER A 102 3.88 -11.27 2.42
CA SER A 102 4.85 -10.24 2.83
C SER A 102 4.25 -8.82 2.86
N VAL A 103 3.30 -8.47 1.99
CA VAL A 103 2.53 -7.22 2.09
C VAL A 103 1.74 -7.20 3.39
N VAL A 104 0.98 -8.26 3.69
CA VAL A 104 0.19 -8.39 4.93
C VAL A 104 1.07 -8.31 6.18
N ASP A 105 2.12 -9.13 6.25
CA ASP A 105 3.11 -9.16 7.34
C ASP A 105 3.78 -7.76 7.54
N ALA A 106 3.75 -6.89 6.52
CA ALA A 106 4.25 -5.51 6.56
C ALA A 106 3.15 -4.45 6.81
N ILE A 107 1.86 -4.79 6.82
CA ILE A 107 0.80 -3.90 7.30
C ILE A 107 0.97 -3.72 8.80
N ASP A 108 1.03 -4.83 9.56
CA ASP A 108 1.18 -4.85 11.03
C ASP A 108 0.09 -3.98 11.72
N CYS A 109 0.25 -3.61 12.99
CA CYS A 109 -0.69 -2.74 13.70
C CYS A 109 -0.55 -1.25 13.35
N ARG A 110 -0.18 -0.94 12.10
CA ARG A 110 0.12 0.41 11.64
C ARG A 110 -1.12 1.09 11.07
N SER A 111 -1.13 2.42 11.15
CA SER A 111 -2.18 3.22 10.51
C SER A 111 -2.03 3.21 8.99
N GLY A 112 -3.14 3.31 8.25
CA GLY A 112 -3.10 3.47 6.79
C GLY A 112 -2.28 4.70 6.34
N GLN A 113 -2.20 5.74 7.19
CA GLN A 113 -1.32 6.89 6.94
C GLN A 113 0.16 6.52 7.05
N ASP A 114 0.58 5.86 8.13
CA ASP A 114 1.97 5.42 8.34
C ASP A 114 2.46 4.50 7.22
N ILE A 115 1.58 3.61 6.75
CA ILE A 115 1.83 2.67 5.65
C ILE A 115 2.07 3.39 4.32
N VAL A 116 1.25 4.39 3.98
CA VAL A 116 1.45 5.22 2.76
C VAL A 116 2.71 6.09 2.85
N LEU A 117 3.25 6.32 4.06
CA LEU A 117 4.51 7.05 4.25
C LEU A 117 5.76 6.14 4.31
N ASP A 118 5.60 4.81 4.37
CA ASP A 118 6.69 3.84 4.41
C ASP A 118 7.12 3.44 3.00
N THR A 119 8.31 3.88 2.60
CA THR A 119 8.90 3.56 1.28
C THR A 119 9.16 2.06 1.08
N ASN A 120 9.36 1.28 2.15
CA ASN A 120 9.54 -0.17 2.06
C ASN A 120 8.21 -0.88 1.83
N PHE A 121 7.14 -0.44 2.51
CA PHE A 121 5.80 -0.93 2.22
C PHE A 121 5.35 -0.55 0.80
N VAL A 122 5.51 0.72 0.40
CA VAL A 122 5.17 1.17 -0.96
C VAL A 122 5.94 0.37 -2.02
N LYS A 123 7.21 0.03 -1.75
CA LYS A 123 7.98 -0.89 -2.58
C LYS A 123 7.34 -2.27 -2.69
N LEU A 124 7.06 -2.90 -1.55
CA LEU A 124 6.52 -4.25 -1.48
C LEU A 124 5.11 -4.35 -2.10
N ALA A 125 4.29 -3.31 -1.92
CA ALA A 125 2.97 -3.18 -2.51
C ALA A 125 3.04 -3.02 -4.04
N TYR A 126 4.02 -2.28 -4.59
CA TYR A 126 4.25 -2.24 -6.04
C TYR A 126 4.78 -3.58 -6.59
N GLU A 127 5.73 -4.22 -5.90
CA GLU A 127 6.23 -5.54 -6.29
C GLU A 127 5.14 -6.62 -6.25
N PHE A 128 4.12 -6.45 -5.41
CA PHE A 128 2.91 -7.28 -5.40
C PHE A 128 1.89 -6.87 -6.47
N ALA A 129 1.64 -5.59 -6.70
CA ALA A 129 0.69 -5.11 -7.72
C ALA A 129 1.09 -5.48 -9.16
N ASP A 130 2.39 -5.64 -9.42
CA ASP A 130 2.94 -6.15 -10.69
C ASP A 130 2.91 -7.70 -10.77
N CYS A 131 2.34 -8.37 -9.77
CA CYS A 131 2.28 -9.82 -9.60
C CYS A 131 0.82 -10.31 -9.62
N LYS A 132 0.51 -11.35 -10.42
CA LYS A 132 -0.83 -11.96 -10.47
C LYS A 132 -0.79 -13.38 -9.94
N ILE A 133 -1.82 -13.78 -9.21
CA ILE A 133 -1.96 -15.17 -8.74
C ILE A 133 -2.24 -16.11 -9.93
N TYR A 134 -2.87 -15.60 -11.00
CA TYR A 134 -3.04 -16.30 -12.28
C TYR A 134 -2.55 -15.50 -13.49
N TYR A 135 -1.91 -16.20 -14.43
CA TYR A 135 -1.50 -15.64 -15.72
C TYR A 135 -1.71 -16.67 -16.84
N GLY A 136 -2.09 -16.21 -18.02
CA GLY A 136 -2.28 -17.07 -19.19
C GLY A 136 -1.11 -17.03 -20.17
N ALA A 137 -1.39 -17.41 -21.42
CA ALA A 137 -0.40 -17.50 -22.49
C ALA A 137 -0.38 -16.30 -23.47
N LYS A 138 -1.32 -15.36 -23.34
CA LYS A 138 -1.53 -14.30 -24.33
C LYS A 138 -0.46 -13.21 -24.25
N GLN A 139 0.06 -12.81 -25.40
CA GLN A 139 1.15 -11.85 -25.57
C GLN A 139 0.63 -10.40 -25.62
N PRO A 140 1.47 -9.38 -25.34
CA PRO A 140 1.12 -7.99 -25.58
C PRO A 140 0.54 -7.74 -26.99
N GLY A 141 -0.64 -7.12 -27.04
CA GLY A 141 -1.43 -6.88 -28.26
C GLY A 141 -2.54 -7.89 -28.54
N GLU A 142 -2.60 -9.03 -27.84
CA GLU A 142 -3.69 -10.02 -27.99
C GLU A 142 -4.91 -9.69 -27.10
N ALA A 143 -6.09 -10.16 -27.50
CA ALA A 143 -7.35 -9.88 -26.79
C ALA A 143 -7.56 -10.80 -25.56
N CYS A 144 -7.85 -10.22 -24.40
CA CYS A 144 -7.90 -10.89 -23.10
C CYS A 144 -9.21 -10.64 -22.35
N ALA A 145 -9.51 -11.54 -21.42
CA ALA A 145 -10.37 -11.28 -20.27
C ALA A 145 -9.49 -11.10 -19.00
N PRO A 146 -9.88 -10.18 -18.09
CA PRO A 146 -9.46 -10.29 -16.69
C PRO A 146 -10.21 -11.43 -16.00
N LEU A 147 -9.66 -11.95 -14.92
CA LEU A 147 -10.46 -12.67 -13.91
C LEU A 147 -11.24 -11.67 -13.05
N ASP A 148 -12.34 -12.14 -12.47
CA ASP A 148 -13.00 -11.43 -11.38
C ASP A 148 -12.08 -11.39 -10.14
N GLY A 149 -12.40 -10.51 -9.18
CA GLY A 149 -11.60 -10.32 -7.96
C GLY A 149 -10.15 -9.86 -8.18
N SER A 150 -9.79 -9.36 -9.37
CA SER A 150 -8.42 -8.91 -9.74
C SER A 150 -7.32 -9.98 -9.56
N SER A 151 -7.69 -11.26 -9.49
CA SER A 151 -6.82 -12.39 -9.15
C SER A 151 -5.80 -12.75 -10.25
N GLY A 152 -6.11 -12.39 -11.49
CA GLY A 152 -5.26 -12.62 -12.66
C GLY A 152 -5.93 -12.22 -13.97
N ASP A 153 -5.31 -12.60 -15.09
CA ASP A 153 -5.88 -12.45 -16.43
C ASP A 153 -5.19 -13.40 -17.45
N ASP A 154 -5.76 -13.49 -18.67
CA ASP A 154 -5.26 -14.37 -19.74
C ASP A 154 -3.84 -14.06 -20.26
N CYS A 155 -3.24 -12.93 -19.87
CA CYS A 155 -1.97 -12.47 -20.40
C CYS A 155 -0.79 -13.07 -19.65
N VAL A 156 0.33 -13.23 -20.35
CA VAL A 156 1.58 -13.73 -19.76
C VAL A 156 2.07 -12.89 -18.58
N ARG A 157 2.85 -13.53 -17.70
CA ARG A 157 3.63 -12.86 -16.65
C ARG A 157 4.43 -11.68 -17.26
N GLY A 158 4.37 -10.51 -16.61
CA GLY A 158 4.96 -9.27 -17.14
C GLY A 158 4.04 -8.47 -18.09
N SER A 159 2.79 -8.92 -18.29
CA SER A 159 1.72 -8.18 -18.97
C SER A 159 0.48 -8.08 -18.06
N ARG A 160 -0.50 -7.24 -18.40
CA ARG A 160 -1.85 -7.21 -17.78
C ARG A 160 -2.95 -7.00 -18.83
N CYS A 161 -4.17 -7.43 -18.53
CA CYS A 161 -5.32 -7.13 -19.36
C CYS A 161 -5.82 -5.70 -19.11
N ASP A 162 -5.74 -4.83 -20.11
CA ASP A 162 -6.14 -3.42 -20.04
C ASP A 162 -7.01 -3.07 -21.25
N GLY A 163 -8.22 -2.55 -21.03
CA GLY A 163 -9.21 -2.31 -22.09
C GLY A 163 -9.61 -3.56 -22.90
N GLY A 164 -9.38 -4.78 -22.39
CA GLY A 164 -9.60 -6.04 -23.09
C GLY A 164 -8.44 -6.47 -24.02
N VAL A 165 -7.28 -5.81 -23.93
CA VAL A 165 -6.05 -6.16 -24.66
C VAL A 165 -4.89 -6.36 -23.69
N CYS A 166 -4.06 -7.36 -23.94
CA CYS A 166 -2.84 -7.57 -23.17
C CYS A 166 -1.89 -6.39 -23.42
N THR A 167 -1.54 -5.68 -22.35
CA THR A 167 -0.52 -4.64 -22.34
C THR A 167 0.69 -5.15 -21.57
N ALA A 168 1.91 -4.90 -22.05
CA ALA A 168 3.09 -5.15 -21.23
C ALA A 168 3.02 -4.26 -19.98
N LEU A 169 3.40 -4.79 -18.81
CA LEU A 169 3.59 -3.95 -17.64
C LEU A 169 4.67 -2.91 -17.95
N ILE A 170 4.43 -1.66 -17.55
CA ILE A 170 5.38 -0.58 -17.79
C ILE A 170 6.66 -0.91 -17.02
N ALA A 171 7.76 -1.11 -17.74
CA ALA A 171 9.07 -1.31 -17.13
C ALA A 171 9.45 -0.03 -16.37
N ARG A 172 9.38 -0.12 -15.03
CA ARG A 172 9.58 1.01 -14.12
C ARG A 172 10.98 1.59 -14.28
N GLY A 173 11.05 2.92 -14.22
CA GLY A 173 12.26 3.70 -14.41
C GLY A 173 13.08 3.82 -13.14
N GLY A 174 14.29 3.25 -13.15
CA GLY A 174 15.31 3.51 -12.12
C GLY A 174 15.81 4.96 -12.12
N VAL A 175 16.74 5.27 -11.21
CA VAL A 175 17.21 6.65 -10.98
C VAL A 175 17.73 7.30 -12.26
N GLY A 176 17.13 8.43 -12.64
CA GLY A 176 17.46 9.20 -13.84
C GLY A 176 16.70 8.80 -15.11
N ALA A 177 15.88 7.75 -15.08
CA ALA A 177 14.98 7.41 -16.19
C ALA A 177 13.92 8.51 -16.40
N SER A 178 13.56 8.78 -17.65
CA SER A 178 12.48 9.73 -18.00
C SER A 178 11.11 9.17 -17.63
N CYS A 179 10.21 10.02 -17.13
CA CYS A 179 8.86 9.65 -16.72
C CYS A 179 7.87 10.79 -16.99
N GLN A 180 6.56 10.52 -16.91
CA GLN A 180 5.50 11.53 -16.85
C GLN A 180 4.72 11.47 -15.53
N GLN A 181 4.59 10.29 -14.93
CA GLN A 181 3.87 10.01 -13.68
C GLN A 181 4.70 9.16 -12.71
N ASN A 182 4.29 9.08 -11.43
CA ASN A 182 5.08 8.40 -10.38
C ASN A 182 5.07 6.87 -10.49
N ASP A 183 4.03 6.28 -11.07
CA ASP A 183 3.88 4.84 -11.31
C ASP A 183 4.80 4.31 -12.42
N GLU A 184 5.31 5.20 -13.28
CA GLU A 184 6.37 4.90 -14.26
C GLU A 184 7.75 4.74 -13.61
N CYS A 185 7.90 5.00 -12.30
CA CYS A 185 9.18 4.96 -11.59
C CYS A 185 9.35 3.71 -10.71
N ASP A 186 10.61 3.35 -10.47
CA ASP A 186 10.97 2.29 -9.53
C ASP A 186 10.50 2.63 -8.11
N ALA A 187 10.24 1.58 -7.35
CA ALA A 187 9.78 1.67 -5.97
C ALA A 187 10.64 2.59 -5.08
N GLY A 188 10.01 3.56 -4.44
CA GLY A 188 10.67 4.57 -3.60
C GLY A 188 11.20 5.79 -4.36
N LEU A 189 11.15 5.77 -5.69
CA LEU A 189 11.41 6.93 -6.53
C LEU A 189 10.11 7.68 -6.87
N TYR A 190 10.26 8.93 -7.28
CA TYR A 190 9.18 9.84 -7.64
C TYR A 190 9.52 10.51 -8.97
N CYS A 191 8.50 10.85 -9.76
CA CYS A 191 8.67 11.47 -11.06
C CYS A 191 8.83 12.99 -10.93
N ILE A 192 10.07 13.45 -10.79
CA ILE A 192 10.41 14.83 -10.42
C ILE A 192 10.93 15.60 -11.64
N GLY A 193 10.25 16.70 -11.97
CA GLY A 193 10.78 17.74 -12.87
C GLY A 193 11.59 18.75 -12.07
N ILE A 194 12.88 18.88 -12.37
CA ILE A 194 13.81 19.75 -11.62
C ILE A 194 13.81 21.19 -12.19
N ASP A 195 13.96 21.35 -13.50
CA ASP A 195 14.05 22.67 -14.17
C ASP A 195 12.92 22.91 -15.18
N SER A 196 12.13 21.90 -15.54
CA SER A 196 11.00 22.01 -16.49
C SER A 196 9.83 21.10 -16.09
N GLN A 197 8.64 21.35 -16.65
CA GLN A 197 7.50 20.44 -16.53
C GLN A 197 7.52 19.28 -17.55
N THR A 198 8.39 19.36 -18.56
CA THR A 198 8.50 18.41 -19.68
C THR A 198 9.49 17.28 -19.40
N ASP A 199 10.58 17.58 -18.70
CA ASP A 199 11.76 16.73 -18.57
C ASP A 199 11.85 16.20 -17.13
N LYS A 200 10.82 15.44 -16.72
CA LYS A 200 10.79 14.78 -15.42
C LYS A 200 11.61 13.49 -15.45
N THR A 201 12.25 13.18 -14.33
CA THR A 201 12.99 11.92 -14.15
C THR A 201 12.67 11.26 -12.82
N CYS A 202 12.79 9.94 -12.78
CA CYS A 202 12.63 9.14 -11.57
C CYS A 202 13.79 9.41 -10.61
N GLN A 203 13.50 9.95 -9.43
CA GLN A 203 14.50 10.28 -8.41
C GLN A 203 13.98 9.99 -7.00
N SER A 204 14.89 9.69 -6.08
CA SER A 204 14.60 9.59 -4.65
C SER A 204 14.26 10.97 -4.08
N LEU A 205 13.34 11.05 -3.12
CA LEU A 205 13.11 12.31 -2.39
C LEU A 205 14.38 12.73 -1.62
N PRO A 206 14.79 14.02 -1.68
CA PRO A 206 15.99 14.48 -0.99
C PRO A 206 15.90 14.38 0.53
N GLU A 207 17.00 13.98 1.17
CA GLU A 207 17.15 13.90 2.63
C GLU A 207 17.54 15.25 3.26
N VAL A 208 17.50 15.34 4.60
CA VAL A 208 17.91 16.53 5.36
C VAL A 208 19.32 17.00 4.94
N GLY A 209 19.42 18.29 4.59
CA GLY A 209 20.63 18.94 4.10
C GLY A 209 20.85 18.87 2.58
N GLN A 210 20.12 18.01 1.86
CA GLN A 210 20.13 17.93 0.40
C GLN A 210 19.22 19.00 -0.22
N THR A 211 19.38 19.27 -1.53
CA THR A 211 18.67 20.34 -2.24
C THR A 211 17.27 19.90 -2.66
N CYS A 212 16.24 20.68 -2.33
CA CYS A 212 14.83 20.46 -2.67
C CYS A 212 14.27 21.47 -3.68
N LEU A 213 15.13 22.39 -4.17
CA LEU A 213 14.87 23.34 -5.27
C LEU A 213 13.74 24.36 -5.01
N GLY A 214 13.08 24.31 -3.86
CA GLY A 214 12.00 25.22 -3.48
C GLY A 214 10.60 24.65 -3.62
N THR A 215 10.42 23.43 -4.10
CA THR A 215 9.11 22.76 -4.03
C THR A 215 8.92 22.23 -2.60
N LEU A 216 7.93 22.78 -1.90
CA LEU A 216 7.73 22.59 -0.45
C LEU A 216 7.73 21.12 0.00
N ASP A 217 7.14 20.23 -0.82
CA ASP A 217 6.95 18.82 -0.53
C ASP A 217 8.03 17.88 -1.14
N LEU A 218 9.07 18.41 -1.82
CA LEU A 218 10.18 17.60 -2.36
C LEU A 218 11.26 17.29 -1.30
N CYS A 219 10.86 16.60 -0.25
CA CYS A 219 11.73 16.08 0.81
C CYS A 219 11.22 14.73 1.34
N THR A 220 12.09 13.95 1.99
CA THR A 220 11.68 12.72 2.70
C THR A 220 10.65 12.99 3.80
N THR A 221 9.98 11.94 4.28
CA THR A 221 8.82 12.04 5.18
C THR A 221 9.09 12.66 6.56
N THR A 222 10.36 12.84 6.92
CA THR A 222 10.84 13.46 8.17
C THR A 222 11.33 14.91 7.99
N ALA A 223 11.20 15.47 6.79
CA ALA A 223 11.75 16.76 6.40
C ALA A 223 10.75 17.63 5.60
N TYR A 224 11.06 18.92 5.48
CA TYR A 224 10.36 19.90 4.63
C TYR A 224 11.35 20.74 3.84
N CYS A 225 10.94 21.27 2.69
CA CYS A 225 11.82 22.11 1.87
C CYS A 225 11.87 23.55 2.38
N ASP A 226 12.96 23.91 3.07
CA ASP A 226 13.22 25.27 3.55
C ASP A 226 13.38 26.24 2.36
N GLN A 227 12.60 27.32 2.39
CA GLN A 227 12.43 28.19 1.24
C GLN A 227 13.52 29.26 1.08
N ALA A 228 14.35 29.48 2.10
CA ALA A 228 15.46 30.42 2.03
C ALA A 228 16.76 29.76 1.53
N SER A 229 17.06 28.56 2.03
CA SER A 229 18.24 27.76 1.69
C SER A 229 18.04 26.82 0.50
N LYS A 230 16.77 26.56 0.11
CA LYS A 230 16.36 25.55 -0.89
C LYS A 230 16.84 24.13 -0.56
N LYS A 231 16.95 23.81 0.72
CA LYS A 231 17.36 22.50 1.24
C LYS A 231 16.28 21.87 2.10
N CYS A 232 16.27 20.55 2.19
CA CYS A 232 15.44 19.85 3.16
C CYS A 232 15.96 20.12 4.58
N ALA A 233 15.09 20.57 5.46
CA ALA A 233 15.33 20.71 6.89
C ALA A 233 14.46 19.71 7.66
N SER A 234 14.94 19.22 8.81
CA SER A 234 14.14 18.37 9.70
C SER A 234 12.85 19.07 10.10
N LEU A 235 11.75 18.34 10.18
CA LEU A 235 10.46 18.90 10.62
C LEU A 235 10.57 19.49 12.04
N PRO A 236 10.04 20.70 12.29
CA PRO A 236 10.14 21.37 13.59
C PRO A 236 9.39 20.62 14.70
N SER A 237 9.98 20.57 15.90
CA SER A 237 9.38 19.95 17.09
C SER A 237 8.49 20.93 17.87
N ALA A 238 7.75 20.44 18.88
CA ALA A 238 7.05 21.26 19.86
C ALA A 238 7.85 22.51 20.29
N GLY A 239 7.18 23.67 20.35
CA GLY A 239 7.75 24.97 20.68
C GLY A 239 8.59 25.63 19.58
N SER A 240 8.81 24.98 18.43
CA SER A 240 9.47 25.58 17.27
C SER A 240 8.45 26.26 16.36
N ALA A 241 8.86 27.31 15.64
CA ALA A 241 8.01 27.97 14.66
C ALA A 241 7.68 27.05 13.46
N CYS A 242 6.45 27.14 12.96
CA CYS A 242 5.97 26.51 11.73
C CYS A 242 5.26 27.56 10.86
N THR A 243 5.10 27.30 9.57
CA THR A 243 4.38 28.24 8.67
C THR A 243 3.14 27.58 8.09
N PRO A 244 1.92 28.10 8.32
CA PRO A 244 0.67 27.50 7.84
C PRO A 244 0.45 27.75 6.34
N SER A 245 1.29 27.14 5.50
CA SER A 245 1.12 27.14 4.05
C SER A 245 0.02 26.17 3.63
N GLY A 246 -1.12 26.70 3.20
CA GLY A 246 -2.29 25.89 2.77
C GLY A 246 -2.06 24.95 1.58
N ASN A 247 -0.90 25.01 0.92
CA ASN A 247 -0.49 24.06 -0.11
C ASN A 247 0.31 22.87 0.44
N VAL A 248 0.90 22.99 1.64
CA VAL A 248 1.62 21.93 2.35
C VAL A 248 0.64 21.26 3.29
N ILE A 249 0.09 20.13 2.84
CA ILE A 249 -1.12 19.55 3.46
C ILE A 249 -0.79 18.62 4.62
N LEU A 250 0.37 17.93 4.62
CA LEU A 250 0.59 16.74 5.47
C LEU A 250 1.81 16.76 6.40
N ARG A 251 2.73 17.74 6.29
CA ARG A 251 4.00 17.73 7.06
C ARG A 251 4.47 19.16 7.38
N ARG A 252 4.12 19.66 8.56
CA ARG A 252 4.58 20.99 9.04
C ARG A 252 5.35 20.94 10.36
N CYS A 253 5.17 19.89 11.14
CA CYS A 253 5.85 19.63 12.41
C CYS A 253 6.26 18.15 12.46
N ALA A 254 7.13 17.77 13.40
CA ALA A 254 7.50 16.38 13.62
C ALA A 254 6.32 15.54 14.12
N LYS A 255 6.24 14.25 13.76
CA LYS A 255 5.11 13.35 14.06
C LYS A 255 4.59 13.50 15.50
N GLY A 256 3.28 13.67 15.65
CA GLY A 256 2.63 13.90 16.95
C GLY A 256 2.60 15.37 17.39
N ASN A 257 2.84 16.32 16.48
CA ASN A 257 2.73 17.75 16.72
C ASN A 257 1.90 18.41 15.60
N THR A 258 0.99 19.30 15.97
CA THR A 258 0.18 20.12 15.04
C THR A 258 0.80 21.52 14.89
N CYS A 259 0.48 22.22 13.81
CA CYS A 259 0.95 23.59 13.55
C CYS A 259 -0.18 24.59 13.85
N GLU A 260 -0.15 25.19 15.05
CA GLU A 260 -1.15 26.15 15.54
C GLU A 260 -0.49 27.49 15.86
N GLN A 261 -1.12 28.60 15.43
CA GLN A 261 -0.63 29.97 15.66
C GLN A 261 0.87 30.16 15.34
N ASP A 262 1.29 29.69 14.16
CA ASP A 262 2.67 29.69 13.65
C ASP A 262 3.70 28.94 14.53
N THR A 263 3.23 28.08 15.44
CA THR A 263 4.05 27.28 16.36
C THR A 263 3.67 25.80 16.29
N CYS A 264 4.65 24.89 16.40
CA CYS A 264 4.38 23.47 16.61
C CYS A 264 3.96 23.22 18.05
N GLU A 265 2.76 22.69 18.26
CA GLU A 265 2.24 22.27 19.56
C GLU A 265 1.95 20.76 19.57
N ALA A 266 1.83 20.16 20.75
CA ALA A 266 1.55 18.72 20.86
C ALA A 266 0.18 18.41 20.22
N ALA A 267 0.11 17.39 19.37
CA ALA A 267 -1.13 17.08 18.66
C ALA A 267 -2.22 16.55 19.62
N PRO A 268 -3.51 16.87 19.40
CA PRO A 268 -4.59 16.59 20.33
C PRO A 268 -4.74 15.11 20.68
N SER A 269 -5.10 14.84 21.93
CA SER A 269 -5.20 13.52 22.54
C SER A 269 -6.60 12.89 22.41
N ALA A 270 -6.77 11.66 22.91
CA ALA A 270 -8.01 10.89 22.86
C ALA A 270 -9.28 11.72 23.17
N GLY A 271 -10.18 11.80 22.19
CA GLY A 271 -11.46 12.50 22.29
C GLY A 271 -11.41 14.02 22.17
N GLU A 272 -10.23 14.64 22.15
CA GLU A 272 -10.06 16.08 21.97
C GLU A 272 -10.41 16.53 20.53
N ALA A 273 -10.60 17.83 20.34
CA ALA A 273 -10.92 18.39 19.03
C ALA A 273 -9.67 18.45 18.14
N CYS A 274 -9.83 18.20 16.84
CA CYS A 274 -8.74 18.19 15.87
C CYS A 274 -9.19 18.74 14.51
N VAL A 275 -8.21 19.09 13.67
CA VAL A 275 -8.44 19.54 12.28
C VAL A 275 -7.82 18.59 11.25
N LEU A 276 -6.72 17.91 11.60
CA LEU A 276 -6.02 17.00 10.69
C LEU A 276 -5.19 15.93 11.41
N GLU A 277 -4.30 16.35 12.32
CA GLU A 277 -3.43 15.47 13.10
C GLU A 277 -3.90 15.33 14.56
N CYS A 278 -3.46 14.25 15.19
CA CYS A 278 -3.70 13.87 16.57
C CYS A 278 -2.42 13.26 17.17
N ALA A 279 -2.42 13.00 18.49
CA ALA A 279 -1.36 12.27 19.18
C ALA A 279 -1.13 10.88 18.55
N ALA A 280 0.07 10.31 18.75
CA ALA A 280 0.41 9.00 18.18
C ALA A 280 -0.58 7.90 18.62
N GLY A 281 -1.09 7.14 17.65
CA GLY A 281 -2.15 6.14 17.86
C GLY A 281 -3.59 6.69 17.72
N TYR A 282 -3.75 7.96 17.33
CA TYR A 282 -5.06 8.59 17.11
C TYR A 282 -5.18 9.21 15.71
N SER A 283 -6.41 9.22 15.19
CA SER A 283 -6.78 9.72 13.86
C SER A 283 -7.87 10.77 14.01
N CYS A 284 -7.84 11.78 13.14
CA CYS A 284 -8.78 12.90 13.22
C CYS A 284 -10.06 12.60 12.43
N GLU A 285 -11.13 12.22 13.12
CA GLU A 285 -12.39 11.79 12.53
C GLU A 285 -13.55 12.64 13.08
N SER A 286 -14.38 13.19 12.19
CA SER A 286 -15.46 14.12 12.56
C SER A 286 -15.02 15.30 13.44
N ASN A 287 -13.77 15.76 13.27
CA ASN A 287 -13.07 16.77 14.10
C ASN A 287 -12.78 16.34 15.55
N ARG A 288 -12.67 15.03 15.83
CA ARG A 288 -12.17 14.48 17.10
C ARG A 288 -11.10 13.42 16.90
N CYS A 289 -10.17 13.32 17.85
CA CYS A 289 -9.16 12.28 17.86
C CYS A 289 -9.73 10.95 18.39
N VAL A 290 -9.87 9.95 17.51
CA VAL A 290 -10.30 8.59 17.87
C VAL A 290 -9.11 7.61 17.79
N LYS A 291 -9.16 6.48 18.52
CA LYS A 291 -8.12 5.43 18.46
C LYS A 291 -8.01 4.97 17.00
N THR A 292 -6.84 5.12 16.37
CA THR A 292 -6.67 4.75 14.96
C THR A 292 -6.87 3.25 14.79
N GLN A 293 -7.79 2.88 13.90
CA GLN A 293 -7.94 1.50 13.45
C GLN A 293 -6.65 1.08 12.71
N SER A 294 -6.11 -0.10 13.03
CA SER A 294 -5.02 -0.68 12.23
C SER A 294 -5.54 -0.94 10.81
N ALA A 295 -4.69 -0.69 9.81
CA ALA A 295 -5.00 -1.05 8.43
C ALA A 295 -5.24 -2.57 8.27
N SER A 296 -4.67 -3.44 9.12
CA SER A 296 -4.99 -4.88 9.11
C SER A 296 -6.45 -5.16 9.51
N CYS A 297 -7.09 -4.29 10.30
CA CYS A 297 -8.52 -4.41 10.58
C CYS A 297 -9.35 -4.14 9.32
N ASP A 298 -9.11 -2.99 8.67
CA ASP A 298 -9.86 -2.57 7.49
C ASP A 298 -9.60 -3.50 6.29
N TYR A 299 -8.37 -3.96 6.11
CA TYR A 299 -7.99 -4.89 5.05
C TYR A 299 -8.64 -6.26 5.28
N THR A 300 -8.55 -6.85 6.47
CA THR A 300 -9.14 -8.17 6.75
C THR A 300 -10.67 -8.14 6.70
N ARG A 301 -11.30 -7.03 7.12
CA ARG A 301 -12.74 -6.80 6.95
C ARG A 301 -13.12 -6.62 5.48
N GLY A 302 -12.35 -5.82 4.73
CA GLY A 302 -12.58 -5.56 3.30
C GLY A 302 -12.41 -6.82 2.43
N VAL A 303 -11.53 -7.73 2.87
CA VAL A 303 -11.41 -9.09 2.34
C VAL A 303 -12.72 -9.85 2.62
N ALA A 304 -13.02 -10.23 3.87
CA ALA A 304 -14.16 -11.11 4.17
C ALA A 304 -15.54 -10.54 3.76
N GLY A 305 -15.70 -9.22 3.79
CA GLY A 305 -16.92 -8.51 3.38
C GLY A 305 -17.15 -8.41 1.87
N GLY A 306 -16.26 -8.97 1.04
CA GLY A 306 -16.38 -9.02 -0.42
C GLY A 306 -17.17 -10.21 -0.97
N SER A 307 -18.18 -10.72 -0.24
CA SER A 307 -18.99 -11.91 -0.57
C SER A 307 -20.49 -11.66 -0.63
#